data_AF-A0A821G4R1-F1
#
_entry.id   AF-A0A821G4R1-F1
#
_cell.length_a   1.000
_cell.length_b   1.000
_cell.length_c   1.000
_cell.angle_alpha   90.00
_cell.angle_beta   90.00
_cell.angle_gamma   90.00
#
_symmetry.space_group_name_H-M   'P 1'
#
loop_
_entity.id
_entity.type
_entity.pdbx_description
1 polymer ?
#
loop_
_entity_poly.entity_id
_entity_poly.type
_entity_poly.pdbx_seq_one_letter_code
_entity_poly.pdbx_strand_id
1 'polypeptide(L)'
;THIVIRQLGDSEPILNQQDCIRNIKDLQDFQMDTLGWADIGFNFLICNYNDDQQQIYRGRGWINRGAHCRDYNYNSLVIVVFVFLKLSDKKGEYY
;
A
#
# COMPACT_ATOMS: atom_id res chain seq x y z
N THR A 1 14.88 5.93 12.79
CA THR A 1 13.61 5.44 12.22
C THR A 1 13.44 6.03 10.85
N HIS A 2 13.15 5.22 9.84
CA HIS A 2 12.93 5.68 8.46
C HIS A 2 11.57 5.19 7.98
N ILE A 3 10.83 6.07 7.30
CA ILE A 3 9.55 5.73 6.66
C ILE A 3 9.78 5.74 5.16
N VAL A 4 9.42 4.64 4.50
CA VAL A 4 9.49 4.51 3.05
C VAL A 4 8.08 4.52 2.51
N ILE A 5 7.77 5.48 1.64
CA ILE A 5 6.48 5.56 0.95
C ILE A 5 6.65 4.96 -0.43
N ARG A 6 5.80 3.98 -0.78
CA ARG A 6 5.77 3.37 -2.11
C ARG A 6 4.38 3.52 -2.71
N GLN A 7 4.35 4.01 -3.94
CA GLN A 7 3.21 3.96 -4.85
C GLN A 7 3.45 2.82 -5.85
N LEU A 8 2.48 1.91 -6.05
CA LEU A 8 2.47 1.05 -7.24
C LEU A 8 1.52 1.65 -8.27
N GLY A 9 1.88 1.48 -9.54
CA GLY A 9 1.02 1.83 -10.67
C GLY A 9 -0.08 0.78 -10.85
N ASP A 10 -1.24 1.28 -11.25
CA ASP A 10 -2.42 0.57 -11.74
C ASP A 10 -3.14 -0.32 -10.72
N SER A 11 -3.97 0.31 -9.88
CA SER A 11 -5.07 -0.34 -9.17
C SER A 11 -6.40 -0.08 -9.89
N GLU A 12 -7.37 -0.97 -9.74
CA GLU A 12 -8.74 -0.70 -10.15
C GLU A 12 -9.26 0.61 -9.52
N PRO A 13 -10.18 1.34 -10.19
CA PRO A 13 -10.72 2.58 -9.67
C PRO A 13 -11.24 2.42 -8.23
N ILE A 14 -10.87 3.37 -7.38
CA ILE A 14 -11.21 3.35 -5.97
C ILE A 14 -12.28 4.41 -5.73
N LEU A 15 -13.53 3.96 -5.60
CA LEU A 15 -14.70 4.84 -5.47
C LEU A 15 -15.30 4.79 -4.08
N ASN A 16 -15.09 3.69 -3.35
CA ASN A 16 -15.58 3.52 -1.99
C ASN A 16 -14.63 2.63 -1.16
N GLN A 17 -14.99 2.43 0.11
CA GLN A 17 -14.21 1.61 1.03
C GLN A 17 -14.09 0.14 0.59
N GLN A 18 -15.09 -0.43 -0.07
CA GLN A 18 -15.05 -1.82 -0.55
C GLN A 18 -14.01 -1.99 -1.67
N ASP A 19 -13.83 -0.98 -2.52
CA ASP A 19 -12.78 -0.99 -3.54
C ASP A 19 -11.38 -0.98 -2.91
N CYS A 20 -11.18 -0.24 -1.81
CA CYS A 20 -9.93 -0.30 -1.05
C CYS A 20 -9.67 -1.71 -0.51
N ILE A 21 -10.68 -2.33 0.12
CA ILE A 21 -10.54 -3.68 0.69
C ILE A 21 -10.24 -4.70 -0.41
N ARG A 22 -10.94 -4.63 -1.55
CA ARG A 22 -10.72 -5.51 -2.69
C ARG A 22 -9.29 -5.39 -3.22
N ASN A 23 -8.84 -4.17 -3.53
CA ASN A 23 -7.48 -3.94 -4.05
C ASN A 23 -6.39 -4.40 -3.07
N ILE A 24 -6.57 -4.18 -1.77
CA ILE A 24 -5.63 -4.65 -0.74
C ILE A 24 -5.59 -6.18 -0.71
N LYS A 25 -6.76 -6.83 -0.84
CA LYS A 25 -6.86 -8.28 -0.86
C LYS A 25 -6.24 -8.88 -2.11
N ASP A 26 -6.53 -8.34 -3.29
CA ASP A 26 -5.94 -8.79 -4.56
C ASP A 26 -4.41 -8.68 -4.53
N LEU A 27 -3.88 -7.61 -3.92
CA LEU A 27 -2.44 -7.44 -3.71
C LEU A 27 -1.87 -8.48 -2.74
N GLN A 28 -2.58 -8.78 -1.65
CA GLN A 28 -2.18 -9.82 -0.70
C GLN A 28 -2.19 -11.20 -1.36
N ASP A 29 -3.27 -11.54 -2.06
CA ASP A 29 -3.44 -12.80 -2.78
C ASP A 29 -2.35 -12.95 -3.86
N PHE A 30 -2.05 -11.92 -4.63
CA PHE A 30 -0.93 -11.95 -5.58
C PHE A 30 0.42 -12.22 -4.90
N GLN A 31 0.70 -11.53 -3.79
CA GLN A 31 1.97 -11.71 -3.09
C GLN A 31 2.08 -13.09 -2.42
N MET A 32 0.98 -13.62 -1.89
CA MET A 32 0.97 -14.93 -1.24
C MET A 32 0.95 -16.07 -2.25
N ASP A 33 0.02 -16.04 -3.21
CA ASP A 33 -0.23 -17.15 -4.12
C ASP A 33 0.73 -17.15 -5.31
N THR A 34 1.11 -15.98 -5.82
CA THR A 34 1.99 -15.88 -7.00
C THR A 34 3.46 -15.71 -6.62
N LEU A 35 3.77 -14.88 -5.62
CA LEU A 35 5.15 -14.63 -5.18
C LEU A 35 5.60 -15.54 -4.02
N GLY A 36 4.69 -16.31 -3.43
CA GLY A 36 5.00 -17.23 -2.33
C GLY A 36 5.36 -16.54 -1.01
N TRP A 37 4.92 -15.30 -0.80
CA TRP A 37 5.19 -14.57 0.44
C TRP A 37 4.28 -15.08 1.55
N ALA A 38 4.75 -15.02 2.80
CA ALA A 38 3.93 -15.45 3.94
C ALA A 38 2.76 -14.50 4.25
N ASP A 39 2.82 -13.26 3.75
CA ASP A 39 1.82 -12.20 3.95
C ASP A 39 2.16 -11.02 3.01
N ILE A 40 1.27 -10.04 2.92
CA ILE A 40 1.49 -8.78 2.21
C ILE A 40 2.81 -8.12 2.63
N GLY A 41 3.60 -7.60 1.69
CA GLY A 41 4.94 -7.07 1.97
C GLY A 41 4.98 -5.70 2.63
N PHE A 42 3.82 -5.10 2.90
CA PHE A 42 3.69 -3.75 3.44
C PHE A 42 3.29 -3.77 4.92
N ASN A 43 3.83 -2.83 5.70
CA ASN A 43 3.48 -2.71 7.13
C ASN A 43 2.08 -2.12 7.30
N PHE A 44 1.83 -1.04 6.57
CA PHE A 44 0.57 -0.32 6.55
C PHE A 44 0.22 0.06 5.11
N LEU A 45 -1.07 0.09 4.82
CA LEU A 45 -1.60 0.54 3.54
C LEU A 45 -2.53 1.70 3.80
N ILE A 46 -2.39 2.77 3.04
CA ILE A 46 -3.28 3.93 3.03
C ILE A 46 -4.08 3.83 1.75
N CYS A 47 -5.40 3.90 1.89
CA CYS A 47 -6.29 3.99 0.75
C CYS A 47 -7.21 5.18 0.89
N ASN A 48 -7.29 5.94 -0.19
CA ASN A 48 -8.15 7.11 -0.32
C ASN A 48 -9.17 6.85 -1.44
N TYR A 49 -10.46 6.97 -1.09
CA TYR A 49 -11.58 6.91 -2.03
C TYR A 49 -12.39 8.22 -2.12
N ASN A 50 -12.11 9.19 -1.23
CA ASN A 50 -12.69 10.52 -1.22
C ASN A 50 -11.65 11.50 -0.63
N ASP A 51 -11.56 12.72 -1.17
CA ASP A 51 -10.52 13.71 -0.85
C ASP A 51 -10.39 13.98 0.67
N ASP A 52 -11.48 13.84 1.41
CA ASP A 52 -11.52 14.06 2.87
C ASP A 52 -11.39 12.79 3.72
N GLN A 53 -11.35 11.59 3.13
CA GLN A 53 -11.37 10.31 3.85
C GLN A 53 -10.19 9.43 3.48
N GLN A 54 -9.27 9.29 4.44
CA GLN A 54 -8.13 8.38 4.37
C GLN A 54 -8.35 7.23 5.33
N GLN A 55 -8.23 5.99 4.83
CA GLN A 55 -8.31 4.80 5.65
C GLN A 55 -6.93 4.13 5.72
N ILE A 56 -6.51 3.78 6.93
CA ILE A 56 -5.26 3.05 7.18
C ILE A 56 -5.62 1.59 7.47
N TYR A 57 -5.05 0.70 6.68
CA TYR A 57 -5.17 -0.75 6.81
C TYR A 57 -3.86 -1.31 7.36
N ARG A 58 -3.98 -2.26 8.28
CA ARG A 58 -2.85 -2.96 8.85
C ARG A 58 -2.48 -4.14 7.94
N GLY A 59 -1.24 -4.13 7.42
CA GLY A 59 -0.61 -5.31 6.83
C GLY A 59 0.19 -6.05 7.90
N ARG A 60 1.50 -6.19 7.70
CA ARG A 60 2.41 -6.80 8.70
C ARG A 60 2.50 -6.02 10.02
N GLY A 61 2.01 -4.78 10.05
CA GLY A 61 2.00 -3.93 11.23
C GLY A 61 3.42 -3.54 11.68
N TRP A 62 3.56 -3.21 12.96
CA TRP A 62 4.79 -2.63 13.53
C TRP A 62 5.98 -3.60 13.62
N ILE A 63 5.78 -4.91 13.43
CA ILE A 63 6.71 -5.93 13.94
C ILE A 63 7.07 -6.95 12.84
N ASN A 64 8.12 -6.65 12.07
CA ASN A 64 9.17 -7.62 11.70
C ASN A 64 10.30 -6.91 10.97
N ARG A 65 11.55 -7.30 11.27
CA ARG A 65 12.76 -6.79 10.60
C ARG A 65 12.60 -6.93 9.09
N GLY A 66 12.61 -5.82 8.36
CA GLY A 66 12.60 -5.84 6.89
C GLY A 66 13.95 -6.32 6.36
N ALA A 67 13.95 -7.34 5.50
CA ALA A 67 15.15 -7.84 4.80
C ALA A 67 15.51 -7.02 3.54
N HIS A 68 14.96 -5.80 3.41
CA HIS A 68 14.97 -5.03 2.17
C HIS A 68 16.08 -3.95 2.09
N CYS A 69 16.94 -3.78 3.12
CA CYS A 69 18.10 -2.89 3.07
C CYS A 69 19.31 -3.56 3.75
N ARG A 70 20.32 -3.93 2.96
CA ARG A 70 21.46 -4.74 3.40
C ARG A 70 22.41 -4.02 4.37
N ASP A 71 22.38 -2.69 4.48
CA ASP A 71 23.48 -1.94 5.11
C ASP A 71 23.07 -0.83 6.12
N TYR A 72 21.83 -0.80 6.61
CA TYR A 72 21.40 0.18 7.64
C TYR A 72 21.08 -0.47 9.00
N ASN A 73 22.16 -0.77 9.73
CA ASN A 73 22.37 -0.82 11.19
C ASN A 73 21.18 -1.06 12.15
N TYR A 74 21.40 -2.02 13.05
CA TYR A 74 20.98 -2.26 14.45
C TYR A 74 19.93 -1.39 15.19
N ASN A 75 19.52 -0.21 14.74
CA ASN A 75 18.61 0.72 15.45
C ASN A 75 17.55 1.38 14.55
N SER A 76 17.17 0.79 13.40
CA SER A 76 16.17 1.39 12.52
C SER A 76 14.90 0.53 12.36
N LEU A 77 13.75 1.07 12.78
CA LEU A 77 12.44 0.61 12.32
C LEU A 77 12.23 1.18 10.90
N VAL A 78 12.05 0.29 9.93
CA VAL A 78 11.66 0.63 8.56
C VAL A 78 10.19 0.30 8.40
N ILE A 79 9.38 1.33 8.18
CA ILE A 79 7.95 1.17 7.88
C ILE A 79 7.77 1.43 6.40
N VAL A 80 7.30 0.42 5.67
CA VAL A 80 6.89 0.57 4.27
C VAL A 80 5.40 0.82 4.23
N VAL A 81 5.03 1.99 3.70
CA VAL A 81 3.65 2.41 3.52
C VAL A 81 3.28 2.30 2.05
N PHE A 82 2.18 1.62 1.78
CA PHE A 82 1.58 1.56 0.46
C PHE A 82 0.48 2.61 0.33
N VAL A 83 0.41 3.34 -0.80
CA VAL A 83 -0.65 4.34 -1.02
C VAL A 83 -1.46 4.00 -2.27
N PHE A 84 -2.76 3.79 -2.05
CA PHE A 84 -3.78 3.71 -3.07
C PHE A 84 -4.44 5.09 -3.25
N LEU A 85 -4.29 5.68 -4.43
CA LEU A 85 -4.94 6.94 -4.79
C LEU A 85 -6.13 6.65 -5.68
N LYS A 86 -7.23 7.36 -5.45
CA LYS A 86 -8.28 7.51 -6.45
C LYS A 86 -7.65 8.08 -7.71
N LEU A 87 -7.74 7.36 -8.82
CA LEU A 87 -7.47 7.93 -10.12
C LEU A 87 -8.52 9.02 -10.35
N SER A 88 -8.06 10.26 -10.47
CA SER A 88 -8.92 11.34 -10.97
C SER A 88 -9.40 10.94 -12.35
N ASP A 89 -10.70 11.06 -12.61
CA ASP A 89 -11.24 11.10 -13.96
C ASP A 89 -10.42 12.17 -14.71
N LYS A 90 -9.46 11.77 -15.56
CA LYS A 90 -8.99 12.65 -16.63
C LYS A 90 -10.13 12.79 -17.64
N LYS A 91 -11.24 13.39 -17.22
CA LYS A 91 -12.25 13.91 -18.13
C LYS A 91 -11.82 15.29 -18.56
N GLY A 92 -11.15 15.33 -19.70
CA GLY A 92 -11.14 16.47 -20.62
C GLY A 92 -10.66 17.79 -20.05
N GLU A 93 -9.37 18.07 -20.20
CA GLU A 93 -8.96 19.43 -20.53
C GLU A 93 -9.49 19.73 -21.95
N TYR A 94 -10.66 20.36 -22.03
CA TYR A 94 -11.05 21.19 -23.17
C TYR A 94 -11.19 22.61 -22.66
N TYR A 95 -10.14 23.41 -22.86
CA TYR A 95 -10.21 24.85 -23.14
C TYR A 95 -9.03 25.23 -24.04
#